data_AF-A0A182P6T5-F1
#
_entry.id   AF-A0A182P6T5-F1
#
_cell.length_a   1.000
_cell.length_b   1.000
_cell.length_c   1.000
_cell.angle_alpha   90.00
_cell.angle_beta   90.00
_cell.angle_gamma   90.00
#
_symmetry.space_group_name_H-M   'P 1'
#
loop_
_entity.id
_entity.type
_entity.pdbx_description
1 polymer ?
#
loop_
_entity_poly.entity_id
_entity_poly.type
_entity_poly.pdbx_seq_one_letter_code
_entity_poly.pdbx_strand_id
1 'polypeptide(L)'
;MWGSKGTVPVILQLLVLLAAVTIQMPTLTEGARVLAIFPSPARSHQIVYRAFMKGLIERGHELTIMTTDPFATDHPNVTVIDWSYAYRIVEENLDVVDMKQRNMNFYQIAVELRRTTRLFLEAQLAHPDVQALIHSRDAHFDVVIVEYYQFTPMYAFAELFQAPMIGISSIDSMGMCHEAIGNVMNVVAHPEMNHKFTHDLTFLQRVEAVISNLLIKFHILPTDFAIFDRMIEQNFGSNMTRSWELMRRVDFLMVNAEPALGYVRPLVPNSIQLGFMHIQPPKALPADLQAYMDRSVHGVVYFSLGTLIRSDSLNQHNLNLFLEVFKSLKYDVLWKHDGELDLNGTTNIRMERWVPQQDVLGK
;
A
#
# COMPACT_ATOMS: atom_id res chain seq x y z
N MET A 1 19.27 -67.77 29.80
CA MET A 1 18.54 -66.49 30.00
C MET A 1 18.55 -65.76 28.68
N TRP A 2 17.44 -65.13 28.30
CA TRP A 2 17.12 -64.52 26.98
C TRP A 2 16.23 -65.40 26.11
N GLY A 3 14.99 -64.94 25.90
CA GLY A 3 14.09 -65.52 24.92
C GLY A 3 12.59 -65.38 25.22
N SER A 4 12.08 -64.21 25.61
CA SER A 4 10.66 -63.90 25.36
C SER A 4 10.58 -62.75 24.38
N LYS A 5 10.40 -63.08 23.09
CA LYS A 5 9.97 -62.11 22.09
C LYS A 5 8.52 -61.74 22.43
N GLY A 6 8.35 -60.70 23.23
CA GLY A 6 7.03 -60.14 23.50
C GLY A 6 6.45 -59.61 22.19
N THR A 7 5.49 -60.33 21.62
CA THR A 7 4.65 -59.81 20.56
C THR A 7 3.90 -58.63 21.12
N VAL A 8 4.28 -57.43 20.69
CA VAL A 8 3.50 -56.22 20.94
C VAL A 8 2.08 -56.50 20.41
N PRO A 9 1.02 -56.31 21.21
CA PRO A 9 -0.35 -56.57 20.75
C PRO A 9 -0.62 -55.74 19.49
N VAL A 10 -1.25 -56.35 18.49
CA VAL A 10 -1.60 -55.68 17.21
C VAL A 10 -2.33 -54.36 17.46
N ILE A 11 -3.14 -54.30 18.52
CA ILE A 11 -3.84 -53.09 18.97
C ILE A 11 -2.85 -51.98 19.35
N LEU A 12 -1.75 -52.28 20.04
CA LEU A 12 -0.76 -51.27 20.42
C LEU A 12 0.04 -50.77 19.20
N GLN A 13 0.31 -51.66 18.23
CA GLN A 13 0.92 -51.25 16.95
C GLN A 13 -0.01 -50.35 16.13
N LEU A 14 -1.31 -50.68 16.09
CA LEU A 14 -2.33 -49.86 15.45
C LEU A 14 -2.50 -48.51 16.14
N LEU A 15 -2.48 -48.45 17.46
CA LEU A 15 -2.57 -47.20 18.23
C LEU A 15 -1.34 -46.31 18.01
N VAL A 16 -0.13 -46.88 17.95
CA VAL A 16 1.10 -46.14 17.64
C VAL A 16 1.09 -45.63 16.20
N LEU A 17 0.61 -46.43 15.24
CA LEU A 17 0.41 -45.99 13.85
C LEU A 17 -0.64 -44.88 13.75
N LEU A 18 -1.77 -44.99 14.45
CA LEU A 18 -2.80 -43.96 14.47
C LEU A 18 -2.27 -42.66 15.07
N ALA A 19 -1.54 -42.75 16.19
CA ALA A 19 -0.89 -41.60 16.83
C ALA A 19 0.18 -40.96 15.92
N ALA A 20 1.00 -41.77 15.26
CA ALA A 20 1.99 -41.30 14.30
C ALA A 20 1.34 -40.64 13.08
N VAL A 21 0.22 -41.17 12.58
CA VAL A 21 -0.56 -40.57 11.49
C VAL A 21 -1.21 -39.26 11.96
N THR A 22 -1.74 -39.16 13.18
CA THR A 22 -2.28 -37.89 13.70
C THR A 22 -1.20 -36.82 13.96
N ILE A 23 0.05 -37.24 14.23
CA ILE A 23 1.20 -36.32 14.41
C ILE A 23 1.83 -35.94 13.07
N GLN A 24 1.70 -36.78 12.04
CA GLN A 24 2.23 -36.53 10.69
C GLN A 24 1.21 -35.98 9.69
N MET A 25 -0.08 -36.04 9.98
CA MET A 25 -1.04 -35.17 9.31
C MET A 25 -0.55 -33.76 9.61
N PRO A 26 -0.20 -32.94 8.59
CA PRO A 26 -0.15 -31.51 8.83
C PRO A 26 -1.46 -31.21 9.52
N THR A 27 -1.41 -30.60 10.71
CA THR A 27 -2.60 -29.98 11.27
C THR A 27 -3.23 -29.27 10.09
N LEU A 28 -4.41 -29.72 9.65
CA LEU A 28 -5.26 -28.95 8.77
C LEU A 28 -5.62 -27.73 9.62
N THR A 29 -4.69 -26.80 9.74
CA THR A 29 -4.92 -25.53 10.41
C THR A 29 -5.89 -24.86 9.50
N GLU A 30 -7.12 -24.72 9.95
CA GLU A 30 -8.09 -23.88 9.28
C GLU A 30 -7.42 -22.52 9.07
N GLY A 31 -7.34 -22.10 7.80
CA GLY A 31 -6.79 -20.81 7.47
C GLY A 31 -7.66 -19.74 8.11
N ALA A 32 -7.03 -18.78 8.81
CA ALA A 32 -7.75 -17.64 9.37
C ALA A 32 -8.60 -16.92 8.31
N ARG A 33 -9.76 -16.41 8.75
CA ARG A 33 -10.65 -15.52 7.99
C ARG A 33 -10.19 -14.09 8.14
N VAL A 34 -9.66 -13.53 7.07
CA VAL A 34 -9.00 -12.22 7.03
C VAL A 34 -9.88 -11.22 6.29
N LEU A 35 -10.17 -10.09 6.93
CA LEU A 35 -10.69 -8.92 6.24
C LEU A 35 -9.53 -7.98 5.92
N ALA A 36 -9.26 -7.75 4.64
CA ALA A 36 -8.16 -6.89 4.18
C ALA A 36 -8.70 -5.63 3.51
N ILE A 37 -8.29 -4.45 3.97
CA ILE A 37 -8.88 -3.17 3.57
C ILE A 37 -7.80 -2.19 3.11
N PHE A 38 -7.76 -1.91 1.80
CA PHE A 38 -6.75 -1.07 1.16
C PHE A 38 -7.41 0.02 0.31
N PRO A 39 -7.88 1.12 0.92
CA PRO A 39 -8.74 2.10 0.28
C PRO A 39 -8.00 3.04 -0.69
N SER A 40 -6.67 3.18 -0.60
CA SER A 40 -5.96 4.17 -1.41
C SER A 40 -5.95 3.81 -2.90
N PRO A 41 -6.43 4.68 -3.81
CA PRO A 41 -6.33 4.50 -5.26
C PRO A 41 -4.92 4.87 -5.76
N ALA A 42 -3.94 4.08 -5.37
CA ALA A 42 -2.55 4.23 -5.78
C ALA A 42 -1.94 2.86 -6.08
N ARG A 43 -1.67 2.56 -7.36
CA ARG A 43 -1.13 1.25 -7.78
C ARG A 43 0.17 0.89 -7.07
N SER A 44 1.00 1.89 -6.79
CA SER A 44 2.25 1.75 -6.03
C SER A 44 2.03 1.29 -4.58
N HIS A 45 0.89 1.61 -3.97
CA HIS A 45 0.52 1.07 -2.65
C HIS A 45 0.02 -0.36 -2.81
N GLN A 46 -0.92 -0.56 -3.73
CA GLN A 46 -1.63 -1.83 -3.92
C GLN A 46 -0.69 -2.98 -4.31
N ILE A 47 0.43 -2.72 -5.03
CA ILE A 47 1.40 -3.77 -5.37
C ILE A 47 2.05 -4.42 -4.12
N VAL A 48 2.26 -3.63 -3.07
CA VAL A 48 2.81 -4.10 -1.80
C VAL A 48 1.80 -4.99 -1.08
N TYR A 49 0.56 -4.50 -0.97
CA TYR A 49 -0.52 -5.24 -0.30
C TYR A 49 -0.85 -6.53 -1.05
N ARG A 50 -0.87 -6.50 -2.39
CA ARG A 50 -1.10 -7.69 -3.22
C ARG A 50 -0.05 -8.76 -2.98
N ALA A 51 1.23 -8.40 -2.86
CA ALA A 51 2.30 -9.36 -2.57
C ALA A 51 2.07 -10.05 -1.21
N PHE A 52 1.73 -9.27 -0.18
CA PHE A 52 1.40 -9.79 1.14
C PHE A 52 0.16 -10.71 1.11
N MET A 53 -0.91 -10.29 0.42
CA MET A 53 -2.15 -11.06 0.32
C MET A 53 -1.98 -12.37 -0.43
N LYS A 54 -1.19 -12.38 -1.50
CA LYS A 54 -0.83 -13.62 -2.20
C LYS A 54 -0.18 -14.63 -1.25
N GLY A 55 0.71 -14.17 -0.38
CA GLY A 55 1.35 -15.02 0.63
C GLY A 55 0.37 -15.63 1.63
N LEU A 56 -0.72 -14.92 1.99
CA LEU A 56 -1.78 -15.48 2.84
C LEU A 56 -2.67 -16.48 2.08
N ILE A 57 -3.04 -16.17 0.85
CA ILE A 57 -3.85 -17.08 0.01
C ILE A 57 -3.11 -18.41 -0.20
N GLU A 58 -1.82 -18.37 -0.51
CA GLU A 58 -0.97 -19.56 -0.68
C GLU A 58 -0.86 -20.42 0.59
N ARG A 59 -1.11 -19.83 1.77
CA ARG A 59 -1.12 -20.53 3.07
C ARG A 59 -2.50 -21.05 3.47
N GLY A 60 -3.51 -20.89 2.61
CA GLY A 60 -4.85 -21.43 2.80
C GLY A 60 -5.81 -20.54 3.59
N HIS A 61 -5.44 -19.28 3.87
CA HIS A 61 -6.33 -18.32 4.52
C HIS A 61 -7.54 -17.96 3.65
N GLU A 62 -8.67 -17.64 4.28
CA GLU A 62 -9.85 -17.07 3.63
C GLU A 62 -9.78 -15.56 3.69
N LEU A 63 -9.87 -14.89 2.53
CA LEU A 63 -9.69 -13.45 2.43
C LEU A 63 -10.94 -12.80 1.83
N THR A 64 -11.45 -11.79 2.53
CA THR A 64 -12.30 -10.75 1.94
C THR A 64 -11.45 -9.51 1.74
N ILE A 65 -11.20 -9.13 0.49
CA ILE A 65 -10.27 -8.05 0.11
C ILE A 65 -11.07 -6.88 -0.45
N MET A 66 -11.05 -5.75 0.23
CA MET A 66 -11.53 -4.47 -0.28
C MET A 66 -10.35 -3.69 -0.85
N THR A 67 -10.33 -3.46 -2.16
CA THR A 67 -9.17 -2.88 -2.83
C THR A 67 -9.55 -2.04 -4.04
N THR A 68 -8.76 -1.01 -4.31
CA THR A 68 -8.85 -0.21 -5.54
C THR A 68 -8.23 -0.88 -6.75
N ASP A 69 -7.39 -1.91 -6.58
CA ASP A 69 -6.76 -2.65 -7.66
C ASP A 69 -7.19 -4.12 -7.60
N PRO A 70 -8.42 -4.44 -8.03
CA PRO A 70 -8.93 -5.82 -8.02
C PRO A 70 -8.12 -6.70 -8.97
N PHE A 71 -8.13 -8.01 -8.70
CA PHE A 71 -7.53 -9.01 -9.57
C PHE A 71 -8.52 -10.14 -9.82
N ALA A 72 -8.51 -10.68 -11.04
CA ALA A 72 -9.30 -11.86 -11.35
C ALA A 72 -8.80 -13.05 -10.54
N THR A 73 -9.71 -13.74 -9.87
CA THR A 73 -9.43 -14.93 -9.07
C THR A 73 -10.65 -15.83 -9.08
N ASP A 74 -10.43 -17.12 -9.27
CA ASP A 74 -11.40 -18.20 -9.08
C ASP A 74 -11.13 -18.97 -7.78
N HIS A 75 -10.17 -18.49 -6.96
CA HIS A 75 -9.81 -19.13 -5.71
C HIS A 75 -11.02 -19.12 -4.75
N PRO A 76 -11.47 -20.29 -4.27
CA PRO A 76 -12.72 -20.41 -3.50
C PRO A 76 -12.68 -19.65 -2.17
N ASN A 77 -11.48 -19.42 -1.62
CA ASN A 77 -11.29 -18.71 -0.35
C ASN A 77 -11.04 -17.20 -0.53
N VAL A 78 -11.27 -16.63 -1.72
CA VAL A 78 -11.00 -15.20 -1.97
C VAL A 78 -12.25 -14.51 -2.48
N THR A 79 -12.73 -13.54 -1.71
CA THR A 79 -13.76 -12.57 -2.12
C THR A 79 -13.11 -11.21 -2.33
N VAL A 80 -13.37 -10.56 -3.47
CA VAL A 80 -12.86 -9.22 -3.76
C VAL A 80 -14.00 -8.24 -3.89
N ILE A 81 -13.96 -7.17 -3.09
CA ILE A 81 -14.84 -6.00 -3.21
C ILE A 81 -14.08 -4.93 -3.99
N ASP A 82 -14.60 -4.61 -5.17
CA ASP A 82 -13.95 -3.74 -6.14
C ASP A 82 -14.20 -2.25 -5.85
N TRP A 83 -13.12 -1.52 -5.56
CA TRP A 83 -13.10 -0.06 -5.39
C TRP A 83 -12.34 0.67 -6.50
N SER A 84 -12.14 0.06 -7.67
CA SER A 84 -11.40 0.64 -8.79
C SER A 84 -11.98 1.97 -9.29
N TYR A 85 -13.28 2.20 -9.09
CA TYR A 85 -13.92 3.50 -9.35
C TYR A 85 -13.30 4.66 -8.55
N ALA A 86 -12.61 4.39 -7.45
CA ALA A 86 -11.91 5.41 -6.66
C ALA A 86 -10.78 6.09 -7.44
N TYR A 87 -10.17 5.42 -8.43
CA TYR A 87 -9.21 6.07 -9.34
C TYR A 87 -9.85 7.20 -10.11
N ARG A 88 -11.07 6.99 -10.63
CA ARG A 88 -11.82 8.03 -11.34
C ARG A 88 -12.14 9.22 -10.44
N ILE A 89 -12.51 8.97 -9.18
CA ILE A 89 -12.73 10.05 -8.19
C ILE A 89 -11.46 10.89 -8.05
N VAL A 90 -10.28 10.26 -7.94
CA VAL A 90 -9.00 10.99 -7.87
C VAL A 90 -8.73 11.76 -9.16
N GLU A 91 -8.87 11.13 -10.32
CA GLU A 91 -8.62 11.77 -11.62
C GLU A 91 -9.50 13.01 -11.85
N GLU A 92 -10.75 12.98 -11.39
CA GLU A 92 -11.70 14.10 -11.54
C GLU A 92 -11.49 15.21 -10.48
N ASN A 93 -10.79 14.94 -9.38
CA ASN A 93 -10.71 15.85 -8.23
C ASN A 93 -9.30 16.31 -7.86
N LEU A 94 -8.26 15.68 -8.40
CA LEU A 94 -6.87 15.94 -8.03
C LEU A 94 -5.97 15.98 -9.27
N ASP A 95 -5.49 17.18 -9.61
CA ASP A 95 -4.51 17.39 -10.67
C ASP A 95 -3.20 17.96 -10.10
N VAL A 96 -2.24 17.07 -9.88
CA VAL A 96 -0.92 17.45 -9.29
C VAL A 96 -0.15 18.40 -10.20
N VAL A 97 -0.34 18.33 -11.52
CA VAL A 97 0.35 19.21 -12.47
C VAL A 97 -0.22 20.62 -12.39
N ASP A 98 -1.55 20.75 -12.39
CA ASP A 98 -2.23 22.04 -12.19
C ASP A 98 -1.88 22.65 -10.82
N MET A 99 -1.88 21.85 -9.74
CA MET A 99 -1.48 22.32 -8.41
C MET A 99 -0.07 22.90 -8.40
N LYS A 100 0.86 22.25 -9.11
CA LYS A 100 2.24 22.74 -9.28
C LYS A 100 2.29 24.01 -10.14
N GLN A 101 1.51 24.08 -11.21
CA GLN A 101 1.42 25.27 -12.07
C GLN A 101 0.85 26.49 -11.34
N ARG A 102 -0.08 26.27 -10.40
CA ARG A 102 -0.63 27.30 -9.50
C ARG A 102 0.31 27.67 -8.36
N ASN A 103 1.51 27.06 -8.30
CA ASN A 103 2.50 27.25 -7.24
C ASN A 103 1.90 27.05 -5.82
N MET A 104 1.02 26.05 -5.68
CA MET A 104 0.40 25.74 -4.40
C MET A 104 1.46 25.38 -3.36
N ASN A 105 1.32 25.94 -2.15
CA ASN A 105 2.15 25.53 -1.03
C ASN A 105 1.70 24.18 -0.47
N PHE A 106 2.54 23.56 0.37
CA PHE A 106 2.26 22.25 0.94
C PHE A 106 0.91 22.16 1.66
N TYR A 107 0.50 23.21 2.38
CA TYR A 107 -0.78 23.21 3.09
C TYR A 107 -1.96 23.14 2.11
N GLN A 108 -1.93 23.92 1.03
CA GLN A 108 -2.96 23.89 -0.02
C GLN A 108 -3.03 22.50 -0.69
N ILE A 109 -1.86 21.92 -1.00
CA ILE A 109 -1.79 20.55 -1.56
C ILE A 109 -2.42 19.53 -0.61
N ALA A 110 -2.10 19.62 0.68
CA ALA A 110 -2.62 18.72 1.69
C ALA A 110 -4.13 18.87 1.89
N VAL A 111 -4.69 20.07 1.72
CA VAL A 111 -6.14 20.30 1.75
C VAL A 111 -6.84 19.62 0.56
N GLU A 112 -6.33 19.74 -0.66
CA GLU A 112 -6.91 19.08 -1.84
C GLU A 112 -6.80 17.55 -1.77
N LEU A 113 -5.66 17.04 -1.27
CA LEU A 113 -5.49 15.61 -1.02
C LEU A 113 -6.53 15.11 -0.02
N ARG A 114 -6.72 15.78 1.12
CA ARG A 114 -7.73 15.40 2.12
C ARG A 114 -9.15 15.47 1.58
N ARG A 115 -9.46 16.50 0.80
CA ARG A 115 -10.77 16.66 0.15
C ARG A 115 -11.04 15.46 -0.75
N THR A 116 -10.06 15.05 -1.55
CA THR A 116 -10.17 13.90 -2.46
C THR A 116 -10.24 12.58 -1.69
N THR A 117 -9.44 12.42 -0.63
CA THR A 117 -9.49 11.27 0.29
C THR A 117 -10.87 11.09 0.90
N ARG A 118 -11.46 12.19 1.35
CA ARG A 118 -12.83 12.18 1.88
C ARG A 118 -13.84 11.65 0.86
N LEU A 119 -13.77 12.12 -0.40
CA LEU A 119 -14.72 11.72 -1.45
C LEU A 119 -14.66 10.22 -1.74
N PHE A 120 -13.46 9.64 -1.92
CA PHE A 120 -13.39 8.22 -2.21
C PHE A 120 -13.73 7.36 -0.99
N LEU A 121 -13.41 7.77 0.24
CA LEU A 121 -13.79 7.04 1.46
C LEU A 121 -15.31 7.05 1.68
N GLU A 122 -15.98 8.18 1.43
CA GLU A 122 -17.45 8.28 1.47
C GLU A 122 -18.08 7.31 0.45
N ALA A 123 -17.56 7.28 -0.78
CA ALA A 123 -18.05 6.38 -1.83
C ALA A 123 -17.79 4.89 -1.49
N GLN A 124 -16.62 4.57 -0.94
CA GLN A 124 -16.25 3.22 -0.51
C GLN A 124 -17.13 2.71 0.62
N LEU A 125 -17.37 3.54 1.65
CA LEU A 125 -18.30 3.18 2.73
C LEU A 125 -19.73 3.00 2.22
N ALA A 126 -20.16 3.80 1.24
CA ALA A 126 -21.49 3.68 0.63
C ALA A 126 -21.64 2.47 -0.31
N HIS A 127 -20.56 1.75 -0.62
CA HIS A 127 -20.61 0.61 -1.55
C HIS A 127 -21.56 -0.49 -1.04
N PRO A 128 -22.43 -1.08 -1.89
CA PRO A 128 -23.43 -2.06 -1.45
C PRO A 128 -22.86 -3.25 -0.67
N ASP A 129 -21.77 -3.85 -1.15
CA ASP A 129 -21.15 -4.99 -0.46
C ASP A 129 -20.48 -4.60 0.86
N VAL A 130 -20.03 -3.34 0.98
CA VAL A 130 -19.45 -2.79 2.21
C VAL A 130 -20.57 -2.57 3.22
N GLN A 131 -21.69 -1.99 2.80
CA GLN A 131 -22.90 -1.88 3.63
C GLN A 131 -23.43 -3.25 4.05
N ALA A 132 -23.44 -4.23 3.14
CA ALA A 132 -23.84 -5.60 3.46
C ALA A 132 -22.96 -6.21 4.57
N LEU A 133 -21.65 -5.99 4.53
CA LEU A 133 -20.73 -6.41 5.60
C LEU A 133 -20.96 -5.65 6.91
N ILE A 134 -21.16 -4.33 6.85
CA ILE A 134 -21.42 -3.50 8.03
C ILE A 134 -22.67 -3.97 8.79
N HIS A 135 -23.74 -4.32 8.05
CA HIS A 135 -25.02 -4.73 8.63
C HIS A 135 -25.15 -6.25 8.82
N SER A 136 -24.12 -7.02 8.46
CA SER A 136 -24.14 -8.47 8.59
C SER A 136 -24.16 -8.91 10.05
N ARG A 137 -24.98 -9.92 10.36
CA ARG A 137 -25.00 -10.58 11.68
C ARG A 137 -24.17 -11.87 11.72
N ASP A 138 -23.83 -12.40 10.56
CA ASP A 138 -23.18 -13.71 10.40
C ASP A 138 -21.71 -13.60 9.99
N ALA A 139 -21.29 -12.43 9.48
CA ALA A 139 -19.91 -12.19 9.09
C ALA A 139 -19.01 -12.15 10.33
N HIS A 140 -17.93 -12.93 10.28
CA HIS A 140 -16.90 -12.98 11.30
C HIS A 140 -15.53 -13.08 10.64
N PHE A 141 -14.54 -12.47 11.30
CA PHE A 141 -13.15 -12.43 10.87
C PHE A 141 -12.25 -12.64 12.08
N ASP A 142 -11.16 -13.39 11.89
CA ASP A 142 -10.16 -13.64 12.93
C ASP A 142 -9.17 -12.48 13.05
N VAL A 143 -9.01 -11.70 11.98
CA VAL A 143 -8.12 -10.52 11.93
C VAL A 143 -8.57 -9.54 10.85
N VAL A 144 -8.43 -8.25 11.15
CA VAL A 144 -8.59 -7.17 10.17
C VAL A 144 -7.22 -6.60 9.82
N ILE A 145 -6.89 -6.60 8.54
CA ILE A 145 -5.64 -6.06 8.00
C ILE A 145 -5.96 -4.78 7.26
N VAL A 146 -5.33 -3.68 7.65
CA VAL A 146 -5.64 -2.34 7.12
C VAL A 146 -4.40 -1.69 6.52
N GLU A 147 -4.60 -0.95 5.43
CA GLU A 147 -3.63 0.06 5.01
C GLU A 147 -3.42 1.07 6.15
N TYR A 148 -2.19 1.12 6.67
CA TYR A 148 -1.81 1.91 7.85
C TYR A 148 -0.74 2.97 7.53
N TYR A 149 -0.87 3.58 6.35
CA TYR A 149 -0.03 4.71 5.93
C TYR A 149 -0.53 6.04 6.51
N GLN A 150 -1.85 6.25 6.45
CA GLN A 150 -2.59 7.37 7.04
C GLN A 150 -3.85 6.82 7.74
N PHE A 151 -4.42 7.58 8.67
CA PHE A 151 -5.65 7.16 9.35
C PHE A 151 -6.86 7.19 8.39
N THR A 152 -7.76 6.20 8.53
CA THR A 152 -9.00 6.09 7.75
C THR A 152 -10.15 5.62 8.66
N PRO A 153 -11.43 5.92 8.33
CA PRO A 153 -12.58 5.40 9.07
C PRO A 153 -12.72 3.88 8.98
N MET A 154 -11.99 3.22 8.07
CA MET A 154 -12.04 1.77 7.87
C MET A 154 -11.55 0.98 9.09
N TYR A 155 -10.82 1.61 10.02
CA TYR A 155 -10.38 0.93 11.25
C TYR A 155 -11.57 0.55 12.16
N ALA A 156 -12.73 1.17 11.94
CA ALA A 156 -13.99 0.80 12.60
C ALA A 156 -14.38 -0.66 12.35
N PHE A 157 -13.95 -1.28 11.24
CA PHE A 157 -14.22 -2.69 10.97
C PHE A 157 -13.59 -3.64 11.99
N ALA A 158 -12.42 -3.31 12.55
CA ALA A 158 -11.79 -4.13 13.58
C ALA A 158 -12.64 -4.16 14.86
N GLU A 159 -13.23 -3.02 15.24
CA GLU A 159 -14.16 -2.97 16.36
C GLU A 159 -15.51 -3.60 16.02
N LEU A 160 -16.07 -3.38 14.82
CA LEU A 160 -17.33 -3.99 14.40
C LEU A 160 -17.28 -5.52 14.55
N PHE A 161 -16.19 -6.14 14.11
CA PHE A 161 -16.00 -7.58 14.17
C PHE A 161 -15.30 -8.08 15.44
N GLN A 162 -14.94 -7.17 16.37
CA GLN A 162 -14.20 -7.48 17.59
C GLN A 162 -12.93 -8.30 17.32
N ALA A 163 -12.23 -7.97 16.24
CA ALA A 163 -11.05 -8.70 15.77
C ALA A 163 -9.77 -7.87 15.98
N PRO A 164 -8.61 -8.53 16.22
CA PRO A 164 -7.31 -7.88 16.21
C PRO A 164 -7.06 -7.11 14.91
N MET A 165 -6.35 -5.99 15.01
CA MET A 165 -6.03 -5.13 13.87
C MET A 165 -4.54 -5.13 13.56
N ILE A 166 -4.19 -5.58 12.35
CA ILE A 166 -2.83 -5.51 11.83
C ILE A 166 -2.75 -4.36 10.81
N GLY A 167 -1.86 -3.42 11.06
CA GLY A 167 -1.54 -2.35 10.10
C GLY A 167 -0.46 -2.78 9.13
N ILE A 168 -0.65 -2.49 7.83
CA ILE A 168 0.39 -2.64 6.81
C ILE A 168 0.56 -1.33 6.03
N SER A 169 1.78 -0.82 5.95
CA SER A 169 2.10 0.38 5.18
C SER A 169 2.97 0.04 3.97
N SER A 170 2.63 0.58 2.80
CA SER A 170 3.33 0.35 1.53
C SER A 170 4.66 1.10 1.43
N ILE A 171 4.82 2.14 2.25
CA ILE A 171 6.01 2.96 2.46
C ILE A 171 6.15 3.21 3.98
N ASP A 172 7.06 4.09 4.42
CA ASP A 172 7.08 4.49 5.83
C ASP A 172 5.73 5.10 6.23
N SER A 173 5.21 4.78 7.42
CA SER A 173 3.95 5.35 7.89
C SER A 173 4.15 6.80 8.31
N MET A 174 3.08 7.60 8.26
CA MET A 174 3.13 8.98 8.79
C MET A 174 3.46 8.98 10.28
N GLY A 175 4.12 10.04 10.77
CA GLY A 175 4.53 10.12 12.18
C GLY A 175 3.39 9.97 13.18
N MET A 176 2.19 10.44 12.84
CA MET A 176 0.98 10.23 13.67
C MET A 176 0.66 8.74 13.89
N CYS A 177 0.85 7.90 12.87
CA CYS A 177 0.59 6.47 12.92
C CYS A 177 1.63 5.76 13.78
N HIS A 178 2.88 6.22 13.72
CA HIS A 178 3.93 5.79 14.64
C HIS A 178 3.63 6.20 16.09
N GLU A 179 3.30 7.47 16.34
CA GLU A 179 2.94 7.96 17.68
C GLU A 179 1.74 7.16 18.26
N ALA A 180 0.75 6.82 17.42
CA ALA A 180 -0.43 6.07 17.82
C ALA A 180 -0.13 4.72 18.48
N ILE A 181 0.90 4.03 17.97
CA ILE A 181 1.31 2.70 18.46
C ILE A 181 2.43 2.76 19.49
N GLY A 182 2.83 3.97 19.92
CA GLY A 182 3.85 4.18 20.94
C GLY A 182 5.28 4.34 20.43
N ASN A 183 5.50 4.44 19.12
CA ASN A 183 6.82 4.78 18.59
C ASN A 183 7.19 6.22 18.94
N VAL A 184 8.47 6.42 19.28
CA VAL A 184 8.99 7.77 19.56
C VAL A 184 9.17 8.50 18.25
N MET A 185 8.49 9.65 18.13
CA MET A 185 8.61 10.55 16.99
C MET A 185 9.46 11.76 17.33
N ASN A 186 10.52 11.99 16.56
CA ASN A 186 11.30 13.21 16.60
C ASN A 186 11.35 13.82 15.20
N VAL A 187 10.63 14.92 14.98
CA VAL A 187 10.49 15.53 13.64
C VAL A 187 11.77 16.15 13.08
N VAL A 188 12.82 16.26 13.89
CA VAL A 188 14.14 16.70 13.44
C VAL A 188 15.01 15.51 13.04
N ALA A 189 14.95 14.41 13.79
CA ALA A 189 15.70 13.19 13.48
C ALA A 189 15.02 12.34 12.38
N HIS A 190 13.69 12.43 12.31
CA HIS A 190 12.80 11.71 11.39
C HIS A 190 11.81 12.71 10.81
N PRO A 191 12.28 13.63 9.96
CA PRO A 191 11.36 14.56 9.33
C PRO A 191 10.33 13.82 8.48
N GLU A 192 9.13 14.38 8.46
CA GLU A 192 8.04 13.86 7.64
C GLU A 192 8.39 13.95 6.15
N MET A 193 7.92 12.97 5.38
CA MET A 193 8.23 12.82 3.95
C MET A 193 7.74 13.97 3.05
N ASN A 194 6.92 14.87 3.61
CA ASN A 194 6.45 16.07 2.94
C ASN A 194 7.52 17.16 2.80
N HIS A 195 8.63 17.07 3.54
CA HIS A 195 9.74 18.00 3.43
C HIS A 195 10.79 17.52 2.44
N LYS A 196 11.43 18.46 1.72
CA LYS A 196 12.61 18.18 0.87
C LYS A 196 13.89 18.19 1.70
N PHE A 197 13.84 17.49 2.82
CA PHE A 197 14.92 17.47 3.79
C PHE A 197 15.92 16.37 3.48
N THR A 198 17.18 16.64 3.82
CA THR A 198 18.30 15.70 3.76
C THR A 198 18.71 15.32 5.19
N HIS A 199 19.73 14.47 5.36
CA HIS A 199 20.13 14.00 6.70
C HIS A 199 20.59 15.14 7.63
N ASP A 200 21.27 16.16 7.11
CA ASP A 200 21.81 17.26 7.92
C ASP A 200 20.92 18.52 7.86
N LEU A 201 19.91 18.59 8.73
CA LEU A 201 19.04 19.75 8.81
C LEU A 201 19.77 21.00 9.36
N THR A 202 19.67 22.11 8.65
CA THR A 202 20.03 23.43 9.19
C THR A 202 19.10 23.83 10.33
N PHE A 203 19.48 24.84 11.13
CA PHE A 203 18.61 25.35 12.21
C PHE A 203 17.22 25.74 11.69
N LEU A 204 17.14 26.45 10.56
CA LEU A 204 15.86 26.88 9.99
C LEU A 204 15.01 25.69 9.51
N GLN A 205 15.62 24.65 8.93
CA GLN A 205 14.88 23.44 8.56
C GLN A 205 14.35 22.68 9.78
N ARG A 206 15.08 22.69 10.90
CA ARG A 206 14.57 22.11 12.17
C ARG A 206 13.37 22.90 12.70
N VAL A 207 13.44 24.23 12.66
CA VAL A 207 12.32 25.10 13.03
C VAL A 207 11.12 24.85 12.12
N GLU A 208 11.34 24.74 10.81
CA GLU A 208 10.30 24.39 9.83
C GLU A 208 9.66 23.04 10.14
N ALA A 209 10.45 22.00 10.42
CA ALA A 209 9.96 20.67 10.78
C ALA A 209 9.03 20.71 12.01
N VAL A 210 9.45 21.45 13.05
CA VAL A 210 8.67 21.62 14.28
C VAL A 210 7.37 22.38 14.01
N ILE A 211 7.43 23.51 13.28
CA ILE A 211 6.23 24.29 12.96
C ILE A 211 5.25 23.46 12.14
N SER A 212 5.72 22.75 11.11
CA SER A 212 4.90 21.84 10.31
C SER A 212 4.25 20.75 11.15
N ASN A 213 4.99 20.14 12.08
CA ASN A 213 4.43 19.14 12.98
C ASN A 213 3.34 19.71 13.90
N LEU A 214 3.54 20.91 14.46
CA LEU A 214 2.55 21.59 15.29
C LEU A 214 1.28 21.91 14.49
N LEU A 215 1.42 22.38 13.25
CA LEU A 215 0.29 22.62 12.34
C LEU A 215 -0.47 21.32 12.03
N ILE A 216 0.25 20.23 11.78
CA ILE A 216 -0.38 18.92 11.56
C ILE A 216 -1.15 18.51 12.81
N LYS A 217 -0.49 18.49 13.97
CA LYS A 217 -1.03 17.96 15.22
C LYS A 217 -2.22 18.75 15.76
N PHE A 218 -2.17 20.08 15.69
CA PHE A 218 -3.14 20.94 16.36
C PHE A 218 -4.19 21.57 15.45
N HIS A 219 -3.99 21.55 14.12
CA HIS A 219 -4.94 22.15 13.18
C HIS A 219 -5.52 21.14 12.20
N ILE A 220 -4.67 20.32 11.59
CA ILE A 220 -5.08 19.34 10.58
C ILE A 220 -5.78 18.13 11.22
N LEU A 221 -5.10 17.42 12.14
CA LEU A 221 -5.59 16.15 12.66
C LEU A 221 -6.94 16.26 13.37
N PRO A 222 -7.22 17.30 14.20
CA PRO A 222 -8.53 17.45 14.82
C PRO A 222 -9.66 17.58 13.78
N THR A 223 -9.39 18.25 12.66
CA THR A 223 -10.37 18.40 11.57
C THR A 223 -10.63 17.07 10.89
N ASP A 224 -9.56 16.33 10.59
CA ASP A 224 -9.63 15.01 9.95
C ASP A 224 -10.38 14.01 10.86
N PHE A 225 -10.05 13.94 12.15
CA PHE A 225 -10.76 13.07 13.10
C PHE A 225 -12.23 13.42 13.23
N ALA A 226 -12.60 14.72 13.28
CA ALA A 226 -14.00 15.11 13.33
C ALA A 226 -14.78 14.70 12.07
N ILE A 227 -14.14 14.73 10.89
CA ILE A 227 -14.72 14.23 9.64
C ILE A 227 -14.90 12.71 9.69
N PHE A 228 -13.86 11.98 10.08
CA PHE A 228 -13.90 10.52 10.12
C PHE A 228 -14.84 9.98 11.19
N ASP A 229 -14.93 10.62 12.35
CA ASP A 229 -15.93 10.31 13.37
C ASP A 229 -17.35 10.38 12.82
N ARG A 230 -17.68 11.42 12.04
CA ARG A 230 -19.00 11.52 11.41
C ARG A 230 -19.25 10.39 10.43
N MET A 231 -18.24 10.02 9.63
CA MET A 231 -18.37 8.87 8.72
C MET A 231 -18.61 7.57 9.49
N ILE A 232 -17.88 7.37 10.58
CA ILE A 232 -18.01 6.19 11.44
C ILE A 232 -19.41 6.15 12.05
N GLU A 233 -19.85 7.25 12.67
CA GLU A 233 -21.18 7.36 13.28
C GLU A 233 -22.31 7.09 12.27
N GLN A 234 -22.19 7.62 11.05
CA GLN A 234 -23.19 7.45 9.98
C GLN A 234 -23.31 6.02 9.46
N ASN A 235 -22.18 5.29 9.40
CA ASN A 235 -22.15 3.96 8.78
C ASN A 235 -22.26 2.82 9.81
N PHE A 236 -21.56 2.94 10.93
CA PHE A 236 -21.42 1.89 11.94
C PHE A 236 -22.26 2.15 13.19
N GLY A 237 -22.78 3.36 13.36
CA GLY A 237 -23.60 3.78 14.49
C GLY A 237 -22.86 4.60 15.54
N SER A 238 -23.62 5.29 16.40
CA SER A 238 -23.10 6.27 17.36
C SER A 238 -22.33 5.70 18.55
N ASN A 239 -22.36 4.38 18.74
CA ASN A 239 -21.70 3.70 19.87
C ASN A 239 -20.25 3.32 19.57
N MET A 240 -19.79 3.53 18.33
CA MET A 240 -18.41 3.22 17.95
C MET A 240 -17.42 4.13 18.65
N THR A 241 -16.25 3.57 18.93
CA THR A 241 -15.09 4.29 19.43
C THR A 241 -14.68 5.39 18.45
N ARG A 242 -14.22 6.53 19.01
CA ARG A 242 -13.75 7.68 18.22
C ARG A 242 -12.55 7.29 17.37
N SER A 243 -12.45 7.87 16.18
CA SER A 243 -11.40 7.64 15.19
C SER A 243 -9.98 7.70 15.76
N TRP A 244 -9.69 8.69 16.61
CA TRP A 244 -8.37 8.85 17.23
C TRP A 244 -7.97 7.65 18.12
N GLU A 245 -8.93 7.03 18.80
CA GLU A 245 -8.71 5.83 19.64
C GLU A 245 -8.60 4.59 18.76
N LEU A 246 -9.46 4.46 17.74
CA LEU A 246 -9.37 3.36 16.76
C LEU A 246 -7.99 3.28 16.12
N MET A 247 -7.38 4.43 15.79
CA MET A 247 -5.99 4.48 15.30
C MET A 247 -5.02 3.75 16.24
N ARG A 248 -5.19 3.90 17.54
CA ARG A 248 -4.27 3.34 18.55
C ARG A 248 -4.49 1.85 18.82
N ARG A 249 -5.51 1.24 18.22
CA ARG A 249 -5.86 -0.17 18.40
C ARG A 249 -5.05 -1.13 17.53
N VAL A 250 -4.09 -0.64 16.73
CA VAL A 250 -3.24 -1.54 15.95
C VAL A 250 -2.40 -2.40 16.88
N ASP A 251 -2.64 -3.71 16.81
CA ASP A 251 -1.93 -4.72 17.60
C ASP A 251 -0.53 -4.97 17.02
N PHE A 252 -0.37 -4.85 15.70
CA PHE A 252 0.90 -5.06 15.02
C PHE A 252 1.02 -4.19 13.75
N LEU A 253 2.16 -3.51 13.58
CA LEU A 253 2.43 -2.70 12.40
C LEU A 253 3.56 -3.28 11.56
N MET A 254 3.27 -3.57 10.29
CA MET A 254 4.24 -3.91 9.26
C MET A 254 4.49 -2.71 8.35
N VAL A 255 5.74 -2.29 8.24
CA VAL A 255 6.15 -1.16 7.40
C VAL A 255 7.02 -1.66 6.25
N ASN A 256 6.60 -1.42 5.01
CA ASN A 256 7.39 -1.71 3.83
C ASN A 256 8.46 -0.62 3.60
N ALA A 257 9.37 -0.49 4.54
CA ALA A 257 10.53 0.40 4.47
C ALA A 257 11.79 -0.39 4.83
N GLU A 258 12.88 -0.15 4.12
CA GLU A 258 14.20 -0.72 4.44
C GLU A 258 14.93 0.24 5.38
N PRO A 259 15.20 -0.15 6.65
CA PRO A 259 15.90 0.71 7.60
C PRO A 259 17.26 1.18 7.11
N ALA A 260 17.95 0.42 6.25
CA ALA A 260 19.22 0.83 5.66
C ALA A 260 19.10 1.99 4.65
N LEU A 261 17.91 2.25 4.10
CA LEU A 261 17.65 3.32 3.13
C LEU A 261 16.91 4.53 3.71
N GLY A 262 16.38 4.40 4.92
CA GLY A 262 15.55 5.42 5.56
C GLY A 262 16.24 6.13 6.72
N TYR A 263 15.47 6.98 7.41
CA TYR A 263 15.88 7.50 8.71
C TYR A 263 15.74 6.41 9.78
N VAL A 264 16.75 6.25 10.63
CA VAL A 264 16.77 5.23 11.68
C VAL A 264 15.84 5.63 12.83
N ARG A 265 14.66 5.00 12.94
CA ARG A 265 13.67 5.27 13.99
C ARG A 265 13.68 4.18 15.08
N PRO A 266 13.58 4.53 16.37
CA PRO A 266 13.32 3.54 17.41
C PRO A 266 11.90 2.96 17.25
N LEU A 267 11.81 1.63 17.21
CA LEU A 267 10.56 0.91 17.02
C LEU A 267 10.16 0.15 18.29
N VAL A 268 8.87 0.17 18.61
CA VAL A 268 8.27 -0.68 19.64
C VAL A 268 8.21 -2.14 19.15
N PRO A 269 8.20 -3.15 20.05
CA PRO A 269 8.25 -4.56 19.67
C PRO A 269 7.09 -5.04 18.78
N ASN A 270 5.95 -4.35 18.81
CA ASN A 270 4.79 -4.61 17.97
C ASN A 270 4.85 -3.88 16.61
N SER A 271 6.04 -3.51 16.16
CA SER A 271 6.26 -2.98 14.81
C SER A 271 7.49 -3.58 14.16
N ILE A 272 7.40 -3.85 12.86
CA ILE A 272 8.47 -4.42 12.05
C ILE A 272 8.63 -3.67 10.73
N GLN A 273 9.88 -3.56 10.27
CA GLN A 273 10.22 -3.08 8.94
C GLN A 273 10.62 -4.27 8.07
N LEU A 274 9.95 -4.45 6.92
CA LEU A 274 10.14 -5.61 6.05
C LEU A 274 10.90 -5.26 4.77
N GLY A 275 10.64 -4.08 4.19
CA GLY A 275 11.25 -3.62 2.93
C GLY A 275 10.90 -4.52 1.72
N PHE A 276 10.85 -3.91 0.53
CA PHE A 276 10.85 -4.63 -0.76
C PHE A 276 9.84 -5.79 -0.95
N MET A 277 8.72 -5.84 -0.21
CA MET A 277 7.82 -7.01 -0.22
C MET A 277 7.22 -7.30 -1.61
N HIS A 278 7.12 -6.28 -2.45
CA HIS A 278 6.59 -6.38 -3.80
C HIS A 278 7.63 -6.82 -4.85
N ILE A 279 8.93 -6.82 -4.51
CA ILE A 279 9.99 -7.18 -5.44
C ILE A 279 9.94 -8.68 -5.69
N GLN A 280 9.97 -9.04 -6.98
CA GLN A 280 9.97 -10.43 -7.45
C GLN A 280 11.18 -10.65 -8.36
N PRO A 281 11.58 -11.90 -8.61
CA PRO A 281 12.54 -12.20 -9.67
C PRO A 281 12.06 -11.60 -11.01
N PRO A 282 12.95 -10.96 -11.79
CA PRO A 282 12.59 -10.36 -13.07
C PRO A 282 12.11 -11.45 -14.03
N LYS A 283 11.04 -11.14 -14.76
CA LYS A 283 10.49 -11.97 -15.83
C LYS A 283 11.07 -11.56 -17.19
N ALA A 284 10.93 -12.43 -18.18
CA ALA A 284 11.27 -12.10 -19.55
C ALA A 284 10.40 -10.94 -20.06
N LEU A 285 11.03 -9.97 -20.72
CA LEU A 285 10.32 -8.86 -21.36
C LEU A 285 9.55 -9.35 -22.59
N PRO A 286 8.45 -8.66 -22.98
CA PRO A 286 7.83 -8.84 -24.29
C PRO A 286 8.88 -8.75 -25.40
N ALA A 287 8.77 -9.61 -26.43
CA ALA A 287 9.83 -9.80 -27.43
C ALA A 287 10.22 -8.51 -28.16
N ASP A 288 9.25 -7.64 -28.42
CA ASP A 288 9.42 -6.34 -29.04
C ASP A 288 10.13 -5.34 -28.11
N LEU A 289 9.83 -5.35 -26.81
CA LEU A 289 10.53 -4.56 -25.81
C LEU A 289 11.95 -5.07 -25.59
N GLN A 290 12.13 -6.38 -25.51
CA GLN A 290 13.44 -7.02 -25.43
C GLN A 290 14.32 -6.62 -26.62
N ALA A 291 13.80 -6.71 -27.86
CA ALA A 291 14.53 -6.30 -29.06
C ALA A 291 14.89 -4.81 -29.07
N TYR A 292 14.04 -3.94 -28.50
CA TYR A 292 14.35 -2.53 -28.30
C TYR A 292 15.49 -2.32 -27.29
N MET A 293 15.50 -3.08 -26.20
CA MET A 293 16.57 -3.01 -25.21
C MET A 293 17.89 -3.52 -25.79
N ASP A 294 17.86 -4.64 -26.52
CA ASP A 294 19.06 -5.34 -27.01
C ASP A 294 19.72 -4.64 -28.21
N ARG A 295 18.96 -3.90 -29.02
CA ARG A 295 19.52 -3.12 -30.14
C ARG A 295 20.25 -1.86 -29.70
N SER A 296 20.07 -1.44 -28.44
CA SER A 296 20.63 -0.20 -27.95
C SER A 296 22.15 -0.28 -27.85
N VAL A 297 22.84 0.61 -28.58
CA VAL A 297 24.31 0.63 -28.61
C VAL A 297 24.90 1.25 -27.34
N HIS A 298 24.22 2.26 -26.80
CA HIS A 298 24.70 3.03 -25.65
C HIS A 298 23.99 2.69 -24.34
N GLY A 299 22.96 1.84 -24.40
CA GLY A 299 22.09 1.54 -23.27
C GLY A 299 20.82 2.39 -23.28
N VAL A 300 19.86 1.97 -22.45
CA VAL A 300 18.52 2.56 -22.41
C VAL A 300 18.30 3.34 -21.13
N VAL A 301 17.80 4.57 -21.25
CA VAL A 301 17.25 5.37 -20.16
C VAL A 301 15.76 5.06 -20.05
N TYR A 302 15.34 4.49 -18.92
CA TYR A 302 13.92 4.38 -18.60
C TYR A 302 13.45 5.63 -17.86
N PHE A 303 12.39 6.28 -18.36
CA PHE A 303 11.80 7.47 -17.77
C PHE A 303 10.31 7.28 -17.49
N SER A 304 9.90 7.55 -16.25
CA SER A 304 8.52 7.45 -15.78
C SER A 304 8.26 8.49 -14.69
N LEU A 305 7.11 9.16 -14.77
CA LEU A 305 6.62 10.09 -13.74
C LEU A 305 5.73 9.42 -12.70
N GLY A 306 5.62 8.08 -12.76
CA GLY A 306 4.76 7.30 -11.88
C GLY A 306 3.29 7.30 -12.30
N THR A 307 2.42 7.08 -11.32
CA THR A 307 0.96 6.90 -11.55
C THR A 307 0.13 8.11 -11.18
N LEU A 308 0.62 8.99 -10.31
CA LEU A 308 -0.13 10.17 -9.85
C LEU A 308 0.04 11.38 -10.79
N ILE A 309 1.21 11.50 -11.42
CA ILE A 309 1.46 12.55 -12.41
C ILE A 309 1.03 12.01 -13.76
N ARG A 310 -0.05 12.59 -14.28
CA ARG A 310 -0.52 12.42 -15.63
C ARG A 310 0.46 13.07 -16.59
N SER A 311 1.21 12.26 -17.32
CA SER A 311 2.22 12.81 -18.25
C SER A 311 1.58 13.56 -19.43
N ASP A 312 0.34 13.22 -19.77
CA ASP A 312 -0.50 13.94 -20.74
C ASP A 312 -1.04 15.28 -20.23
N SER A 313 -1.00 15.56 -18.91
CA SER A 313 -1.36 16.88 -18.36
C SER A 313 -0.18 17.85 -18.29
N LEU A 314 1.03 17.42 -18.69
CA LEU A 314 2.16 18.32 -18.86
C LEU A 314 1.85 19.36 -19.94
N ASN A 315 2.15 20.63 -19.65
CA ASN A 315 2.01 21.68 -20.64
C ASN A 315 3.00 21.46 -21.81
N GLN A 316 2.68 22.06 -22.97
CA GLN A 316 3.46 21.88 -24.20
C GLN A 316 4.94 22.27 -24.02
N HIS A 317 5.23 23.27 -23.19
CA HIS A 317 6.60 23.70 -22.91
C HIS A 317 7.43 22.58 -22.26
N ASN A 318 6.90 21.96 -21.21
CA ASN A 318 7.59 20.86 -20.51
C ASN A 318 7.70 19.62 -21.40
N LEU A 319 6.66 19.29 -22.17
CA LEU A 319 6.70 18.18 -23.13
C LEU A 319 7.80 18.38 -24.19
N ASN A 320 7.87 19.58 -24.78
CA ASN A 320 8.90 19.91 -25.75
C ASN A 320 10.30 19.85 -25.12
N LEU A 321 10.47 20.33 -23.89
CA LEU A 321 11.73 20.26 -23.17
C LEU A 321 12.20 18.80 -22.98
N PHE A 322 11.30 17.92 -22.53
CA PHE A 322 11.63 16.49 -22.41
C PHE A 322 12.01 15.88 -23.76
N LEU A 323 11.23 16.16 -24.82
CA LEU A 323 11.53 15.67 -26.16
C LEU A 323 12.89 16.17 -26.67
N GLU A 324 13.21 17.46 -26.53
CA GLU A 324 14.49 18.03 -26.95
C GLU A 324 15.66 17.39 -26.19
N VAL A 325 15.54 17.24 -24.88
CA VAL A 325 16.56 16.57 -24.06
C VAL A 325 16.72 15.13 -24.49
N PHE A 326 15.63 14.35 -24.57
CA PHE A 326 15.68 12.94 -24.94
C PHE A 326 16.27 12.72 -26.33
N LYS A 327 15.91 13.56 -27.32
CA LYS A 327 16.51 13.53 -28.67
C LYS A 327 18.02 13.80 -28.66
N SER A 328 18.50 14.62 -27.74
CA SER A 328 19.93 14.96 -27.64
C SER A 328 20.79 13.89 -26.97
N LEU A 329 20.16 12.92 -26.28
CA LEU A 329 20.89 11.86 -25.60
C LEU A 329 21.44 10.86 -26.61
N LYS A 330 22.67 10.41 -26.37
CA LYS A 330 23.25 9.26 -27.07
C LYS A 330 22.57 7.92 -26.71
N TYR A 331 21.74 7.91 -25.67
CA TYR A 331 21.03 6.73 -25.18
C TYR A 331 19.68 6.59 -25.87
N ASP A 332 19.19 5.35 -25.97
CA ASP A 332 17.79 5.10 -26.25
C ASP A 332 16.95 5.46 -25.01
N VAL A 333 15.73 5.96 -25.21
CA VAL A 333 14.84 6.40 -24.12
C VAL A 333 13.53 5.64 -24.20
N LEU A 334 13.27 4.81 -23.18
CA LEU A 334 11.98 4.19 -22.94
C LEU A 334 11.15 5.10 -22.02
N TRP A 335 10.16 5.78 -22.58
CA TRP A 335 9.33 6.73 -21.86
C TRP A 335 7.94 6.14 -21.57
N LYS A 336 7.61 5.92 -20.29
CA LYS A 336 6.23 5.69 -19.87
C LYS A 336 5.44 6.98 -20.01
N HIS A 337 4.52 7.05 -20.97
CA HIS A 337 3.73 8.25 -21.28
C HIS A 337 2.26 7.89 -21.53
N ASP A 338 1.35 8.67 -20.95
CA ASP A 338 -0.09 8.39 -20.93
C ASP A 338 -0.81 8.88 -22.20
N GLY A 339 -0.21 9.85 -22.90
CA GLY A 339 -0.73 10.42 -24.15
C GLY A 339 0.04 9.98 -25.41
N GLU A 340 -0.44 10.45 -26.57
CA GLU A 340 0.23 10.27 -27.86
C GLU A 340 0.98 11.56 -28.23
N LEU A 341 2.28 11.44 -28.52
CA LEU A 341 3.13 12.54 -28.96
C LEU A 341 3.63 12.26 -30.38
N ASP A 342 3.77 13.31 -31.17
CA ASP A 342 4.45 13.20 -32.46
C ASP A 342 5.96 12.99 -32.23
N LEU A 343 6.41 11.77 -32.52
CA LEU A 343 7.80 11.36 -32.43
C LEU A 343 8.58 11.56 -33.75
N ASN A 344 8.01 12.29 -34.72
CA ASN A 344 8.68 12.58 -35.99
C ASN A 344 10.10 13.12 -35.76
N GLY A 345 11.05 12.52 -36.48
CA GLY A 345 12.46 12.85 -36.40
C GLY A 345 13.19 12.32 -35.15
N THR A 346 12.57 11.44 -34.36
CA THR A 346 13.26 10.73 -33.27
C THR A 346 13.57 9.30 -33.68
N THR A 347 14.79 8.86 -33.41
CA THR A 347 15.22 7.48 -33.67
C THR A 347 15.49 6.71 -32.38
N ASN A 348 15.68 7.42 -31.28
CA ASN A 348 16.09 6.86 -29.99
C ASN A 348 14.98 6.80 -28.95
N ILE A 349 13.79 7.37 -29.19
CA ILE A 349 12.69 7.41 -28.21
C ILE A 349 11.64 6.33 -28.53
N ARG A 350 11.28 5.54 -27.53
CA ARG A 350 10.11 4.65 -27.55
C ARG A 350 9.17 5.05 -26.43
N MET A 351 7.91 5.31 -26.77
CA MET A 351 6.85 5.57 -25.79
C MET A 351 6.03 4.31 -25.55
N GLU A 352 5.67 4.09 -24.30
CA GLU A 352 4.77 3.02 -23.89
C GLU A 352 3.78 3.58 -22.86
N ARG A 353 2.51 3.19 -22.96
CA ARG A 353 1.53 3.55 -21.92
C ARG A 353 1.78 2.77 -20.62
N TRP A 354 2.29 1.55 -20.75
CA TRP A 354 2.61 0.70 -19.62
C TRP A 354 3.91 -0.06 -19.87
N VAL A 355 4.82 -0.02 -18.89
CA VAL A 355 6.11 -0.70 -18.93
C VAL A 355 6.20 -1.68 -17.76
N PRO A 356 6.65 -2.94 -17.95
CA PRO A 356 6.96 -3.85 -16.86
C PRO A 356 8.22 -3.36 -16.12
N GLN A 357 8.06 -2.31 -15.31
CA GLN A 357 9.16 -1.52 -14.74
C GLN A 357 10.18 -2.37 -13.98
N GLN A 358 9.73 -3.31 -13.16
CA GLN A 358 10.64 -4.17 -12.39
C GLN A 358 11.47 -5.08 -13.30
N ASP A 359 10.88 -5.61 -14.37
CA ASP A 359 11.58 -6.49 -15.32
C ASP A 359 12.57 -5.69 -16.19
N VAL A 360 12.27 -4.43 -16.49
CA VAL A 360 13.18 -3.51 -17.19
C VAL A 360 14.36 -3.13 -16.30
N LEU A 361 14.12 -2.85 -15.01
CA LEU A 361 15.15 -2.41 -14.06
C LEU A 361 15.92 -3.55 -13.39
N GLY A 362 15.36 -4.75 -13.37
CA GLY A 362 15.92 -5.92 -12.69
C GLY A 362 16.89 -6.75 -13.52
N LYS A 363 17.32 -6.25 -14.69
CA LYS A 363 18.29 -6.92 -15.56
C LYS A 363 19.72 -6.78 -15.07
#